data_AF-A0A523QYY9-F1
#
_entry.id   AF-A0A523QYY9-F1
#
_cell.length_a   1.000
_cell.length_b   1.000
_cell.length_c   1.000
_cell.angle_alpha   90.00
_cell.angle_beta   90.00
_cell.angle_gamma   90.00
#
_symmetry.space_group_name_H-M   'P 1'
#
loop_
_entity.id
_entity.type
_entity.pdbx_description
1 polymer ?
#
loop_
_entity_poly.entity_id
_entity_poly.type
_entity_poly.pdbx_seq_one_letter_code
_entity_poly.pdbx_strand_id
1 'polypeptide(L)'
;MKVTVDLKNINLLGRIKQIENRKLSGNFIIISGKDYASFSYRNGQFQRARFNNIKGKEAMKRITELKEGLLTIDIMEKVREKEQLWRIIESLPNLLFCGIIEGGIFTHIILKKETRFSEKEINNFLNHLMIFSNRQKMKVREITLIYDYYLLYIERAKEGVFTVFLLPEVEDIRFLTISIRNIASRIKEVLFPEKKYVFP
;
A
#
# COMPACT_ATOMS: atom_id res chain seq x y z
N MET A 1 -4.63 5.01 12.15
CA MET A 1 -4.47 5.91 10.98
C MET A 1 -5.40 5.47 9.86
N LYS A 2 -6.12 6.42 9.24
CA LYS A 2 -7.01 6.20 8.08
C LYS A 2 -6.19 6.37 6.79
N VAL A 3 -6.29 5.43 5.86
CA VAL A 3 -5.64 5.56 4.53
C VAL A 3 -6.69 5.99 3.53
N THR A 4 -6.49 7.10 2.83
CA THR A 4 -7.40 7.58 1.77
C THR A 4 -6.74 7.41 0.41
N VAL A 5 -7.45 6.79 -0.53
CA VAL A 5 -6.98 6.50 -1.89
C VAL A 5 -8.06 6.90 -2.91
N ASP A 6 -7.65 7.48 -4.04
CA ASP A 6 -8.56 7.79 -5.13
C ASP A 6 -8.98 6.52 -5.87
N LEU A 7 -10.30 6.31 -6.04
CA LEU A 7 -10.87 5.15 -6.70
C LEU A 7 -10.40 5.00 -8.15
N LYS A 8 -10.12 6.11 -8.84
CA LYS A 8 -9.65 6.07 -10.24
C LYS A 8 -8.29 5.38 -10.39
N ASN A 9 -7.54 5.28 -9.29
CA ASN A 9 -6.19 4.73 -9.26
C ASN A 9 -6.14 3.29 -8.74
N ILE A 10 -7.26 2.69 -8.32
CA ILE A 10 -7.29 1.34 -7.75
C ILE A 10 -8.28 0.41 -8.45
N ASN A 11 -8.03 -0.90 -8.40
CA ASN A 11 -9.04 -1.91 -8.74
C ASN A 11 -9.81 -2.31 -7.48
N LEU A 12 -10.99 -1.72 -7.26
CA LEU A 12 -11.80 -1.95 -6.07
C LEU A 12 -12.21 -3.42 -5.90
N LEU A 13 -12.57 -4.12 -6.98
CA LEU A 13 -12.87 -5.55 -6.94
C LEU A 13 -11.65 -6.38 -6.53
N GLY A 14 -10.49 -6.06 -7.10
CA GLY A 14 -9.22 -6.68 -6.70
C GLY A 14 -8.94 -6.47 -5.21
N ARG A 15 -9.15 -5.24 -4.72
CA ARG A 15 -9.00 -4.89 -3.30
C ARG A 15 -9.93 -5.72 -2.40
N ILE A 16 -11.20 -5.86 -2.78
CA ILE A 16 -12.18 -6.66 -2.03
C ILE A 16 -11.76 -8.13 -1.94
N LYS A 17 -11.38 -8.74 -3.07
CA LYS A 17 -10.88 -10.13 -3.08
C LYS A 17 -9.70 -10.34 -2.16
N GLN A 18 -8.84 -9.33 -2.02
CA GLN A 18 -7.71 -9.42 -1.10
C GLN A 18 -8.09 -9.31 0.36
N ILE A 19 -9.05 -8.44 0.69
CA ILE A 19 -9.62 -8.36 2.04
C ILE A 19 -10.16 -9.75 2.44
N GLU A 20 -10.85 -10.41 1.53
CA GLU A 20 -11.39 -11.77 1.69
C GLU A 20 -10.26 -12.80 1.86
N ASN A 21 -9.33 -12.90 0.91
CA ASN A 21 -8.26 -13.90 0.90
C ASN A 21 -7.31 -13.77 2.11
N ARG A 22 -7.01 -12.54 2.52
CA ARG A 22 -6.13 -12.27 3.67
C ARG A 22 -6.85 -12.29 5.00
N LYS A 23 -8.16 -12.54 5.00
CA LYS A 23 -9.01 -12.57 6.20
C LYS A 23 -8.94 -11.27 7.01
N LEU A 24 -8.91 -10.13 6.35
CA LEU A 24 -8.84 -8.82 7.03
C LEU A 24 -10.19 -8.44 7.62
N SER A 25 -10.19 -7.72 8.74
CA SER A 25 -11.36 -6.99 9.22
C SER A 25 -11.12 -5.49 9.12
N GLY A 26 -12.17 -4.77 8.77
CA GLY A 26 -12.07 -3.33 8.62
C GLY A 26 -13.35 -2.68 8.15
N ASN A 27 -13.34 -1.36 8.24
CA ASN A 27 -14.36 -0.49 7.70
C ASN A 27 -13.77 0.28 6.51
N PHE A 28 -14.57 0.38 5.46
CA PHE A 28 -14.19 0.97 4.19
C PHE A 28 -15.26 2.00 3.85
N ILE A 29 -14.86 3.25 3.63
CA ILE A 29 -15.77 4.36 3.37
C ILE A 29 -15.38 4.99 2.05
N ILE A 30 -16.33 5.23 1.16
CA ILE A 30 -16.13 5.88 -0.12
C ILE A 30 -16.99 7.15 -0.15
N ILE A 31 -16.36 8.29 -0.46
CA ILE A 31 -17.06 9.55 -0.69
C ILE A 31 -16.78 9.97 -2.14
N SER A 32 -17.82 10.14 -2.95
CA SER A 32 -17.71 10.48 -4.36
C SER A 32 -18.72 11.54 -4.75
N GLY A 33 -18.41 12.82 -4.49
CA GLY A 33 -19.20 14.00 -4.89
C GLY A 33 -20.70 13.97 -4.50
N LYS A 34 -21.48 13.16 -5.21
CA LYS A 34 -22.91 12.88 -5.04
C LYS A 34 -23.23 11.62 -4.22
N ASP A 35 -22.27 10.72 -4.03
CA ASP A 35 -22.48 9.39 -3.44
C ASP A 35 -21.68 9.19 -2.15
N TYR A 36 -22.35 8.62 -1.14
CA TYR A 36 -21.71 8.07 0.06
C TYR A 36 -21.86 6.56 0.06
N ALA A 37 -20.74 5.87 0.17
CA ALA A 37 -20.70 4.42 0.24
C ALA A 37 -19.86 3.95 1.43
N SER A 38 -20.23 2.80 1.99
CA SER A 38 -19.41 2.14 3.01
C SER A 38 -19.64 0.64 3.00
N PHE A 39 -18.63 -0.12 3.37
CA PHE A 39 -18.71 -1.55 3.57
C PHE A 39 -17.76 -2.00 4.67
N SER A 40 -18.02 -3.16 5.27
CA SER A 40 -17.16 -3.69 6.31
C SER A 40 -17.00 -5.20 6.21
N TYR A 41 -15.82 -5.67 6.57
CA TYR A 41 -15.44 -7.08 6.60
C TYR A 41 -15.01 -7.46 8.02
N ARG A 42 -15.21 -8.72 8.38
CA ARG A 42 -14.68 -9.34 9.60
C ARG A 42 -14.06 -10.69 9.25
N ASN A 43 -12.76 -10.86 9.51
CA ASN A 43 -12.01 -12.07 9.19
C ASN A 43 -12.18 -12.48 7.71
N GLY A 44 -12.20 -11.51 6.79
CA GLY A 44 -12.43 -11.73 5.36
C GLY A 44 -13.88 -12.03 4.98
N GLN A 45 -14.83 -12.04 5.92
CA GLN A 45 -16.25 -12.23 5.62
C GLN A 45 -16.97 -10.89 5.56
N PHE A 46 -17.72 -10.68 4.47
CA PHE A 46 -18.57 -9.51 4.30
C PHE A 46 -19.60 -9.41 5.43
N GLN A 47 -19.70 -8.24 6.05
CA GLN A 47 -20.63 -7.99 7.16
C GLN A 47 -21.81 -7.13 6.71
N ARG A 48 -21.52 -5.96 6.15
CA ARG A 48 -22.53 -4.97 5.75
C ARG A 48 -21.98 -4.04 4.68
N ALA A 49 -22.89 -3.49 3.89
CA ALA A 49 -22.62 -2.38 2.98
C ALA A 49 -23.79 -1.40 2.98
N ARG A 50 -23.49 -0.15 2.62
CA ARG A 50 -24.44 0.91 2.38
C ARG A 50 -23.97 1.75 1.18
N PHE A 51 -24.88 2.06 0.28
CA PHE A 51 -24.67 2.98 -0.83
C PHE A 51 -25.85 3.95 -0.84
N ASN A 52 -25.63 5.19 -0.42
CA ASN A 52 -26.68 6.17 -0.14
C ASN A 52 -27.78 5.56 0.77
N ASN A 53 -28.96 5.28 0.22
CA ASN A 53 -30.11 4.73 0.94
C ASN A 53 -30.25 3.20 0.79
N ILE A 54 -29.40 2.56 -0.03
CA ILE A 54 -29.41 1.12 -0.29
C ILE A 54 -28.50 0.41 0.71
N LYS A 55 -28.87 -0.79 1.15
CA LYS A 55 -28.10 -1.60 2.13
C LYS A 55 -27.81 -3.01 1.62
N GLY A 56 -26.85 -3.68 2.26
CA GLY A 56 -26.58 -5.10 2.05
C GLY A 56 -25.91 -5.43 0.71
N LYS A 57 -26.21 -6.62 0.15
CA LYS A 57 -25.57 -7.11 -1.09
C LYS A 57 -25.83 -6.19 -2.29
N GLU A 58 -27.00 -5.58 -2.36
CA GLU A 58 -27.35 -4.66 -3.46
C GLU A 58 -26.54 -3.36 -3.39
N ALA A 59 -26.31 -2.83 -2.18
CA ALA A 59 -25.38 -1.73 -1.98
C ALA A 59 -23.96 -2.12 -2.43
N MET A 60 -23.52 -3.35 -2.13
CA MET A 60 -22.20 -3.82 -2.51
C MET A 60 -22.01 -3.88 -4.03
N LYS A 61 -23.03 -4.29 -4.79
CA LYS A 61 -22.98 -4.28 -6.27
C LYS A 61 -22.71 -2.86 -6.80
N ARG A 62 -23.46 -1.87 -6.31
CA ARG A 62 -23.26 -0.47 -6.71
C ARG A 62 -21.92 0.09 -6.28
N ILE A 63 -21.44 -0.27 -5.09
CA ILE A 63 -20.11 0.09 -4.60
C ILE A 63 -19.03 -0.40 -5.58
N THR A 64 -19.12 -1.65 -6.03
CA THR A 64 -18.11 -2.23 -6.94
C THR A 64 -18.11 -1.63 -8.34
N GLU A 65 -19.17 -0.90 -8.72
CA GLU A 65 -19.30 -0.21 -10.00
C GLU A 65 -18.76 1.24 -9.96
N LEU A 66 -18.46 1.78 -8.77
CA LEU A 66 -17.90 3.12 -8.64
C LEU A 66 -16.51 3.22 -9.29
N LYS A 67 -16.37 4.20 -10.18
CA LYS A 67 -15.11 4.52 -10.87
C LYS A 67 -14.36 5.69 -10.26
N GLU A 68 -15.05 6.55 -9.51
CA GLU A 68 -14.53 7.81 -8.96
C GLU A 68 -14.94 7.95 -7.51
N GLY A 69 -14.09 8.60 -6.70
CA GLY A 69 -14.31 8.85 -5.28
C GLY A 69 -13.06 8.64 -4.43
N LEU A 70 -13.13 8.98 -3.15
CA LEU A 70 -12.07 8.77 -2.17
C LEU A 70 -12.43 7.59 -1.27
N LEU A 71 -11.70 6.49 -1.40
CA LEU A 71 -11.78 5.31 -0.54
C LEU A 71 -10.90 5.52 0.69
N THR A 72 -11.52 5.64 1.85
CA THR A 72 -10.88 5.57 3.15
C THR A 72 -10.92 4.16 3.72
N ILE A 73 -9.77 3.63 4.12
CA ILE A 73 -9.58 2.27 4.61
C ILE A 73 -9.16 2.29 6.08
N ASP A 74 -9.88 1.54 6.91
CA ASP A 74 -9.58 1.33 8.32
C ASP A 74 -9.55 -0.18 8.64
N ILE A 75 -8.35 -0.76 8.77
CA ILE A 75 -8.14 -2.20 9.03
C ILE A 75 -7.77 -2.40 10.50
N MET A 76 -8.52 -3.25 11.21
CA MET A 76 -8.49 -3.40 12.67
C MET A 76 -7.37 -4.33 13.19
N GLU A 77 -7.01 -5.40 12.48
CA GLU A 77 -6.05 -6.41 12.95
C GLU A 77 -4.59 -5.95 12.92
N LYS A 78 -4.29 -4.94 12.12
CA LYS A 78 -2.92 -4.51 11.84
C LYS A 78 -2.46 -3.31 12.68
N VAL A 79 -3.18 -2.93 13.74
CA VAL A 79 -2.89 -1.69 14.50
C VAL A 79 -1.47 -1.67 15.06
N ARG A 80 -0.99 -2.76 15.69
CA ARG A 80 0.39 -2.84 16.22
C ARG A 80 1.45 -2.82 15.12
N GLU A 81 1.28 -3.63 14.07
CA GLU A 81 2.19 -3.66 12.92
C GLU A 81 2.26 -2.29 12.24
N LYS A 82 1.11 -1.64 12.06
CA LYS A 82 0.99 -0.28 11.50
C LYS A 82 1.67 0.77 12.38
N GLU A 83 1.52 0.72 13.69
CA GLU A 83 2.20 1.64 14.60
C GLU A 83 3.72 1.46 14.56
N GLN A 84 4.20 0.22 14.49
CA GLN A 84 5.62 -0.07 14.35
C GLN A 84 6.17 0.43 13.00
N LEU A 85 5.47 0.15 11.90
CA LEU A 85 5.83 0.68 10.57
C LEU A 85 5.81 2.20 10.55
N TRP A 86 4.80 2.84 11.16
CA TRP A 86 4.74 4.30 11.27
C TRP A 86 5.94 4.87 12.01
N ARG A 87 6.31 4.35 13.19
CA ARG A 87 7.47 4.83 13.95
C ARG A 87 8.79 4.69 13.18
N ILE A 88 8.93 3.61 12.40
CA ILE A 88 10.10 3.41 11.54
C ILE A 88 10.13 4.47 10.42
N ILE A 89 9.00 4.68 9.76
CA ILE A 89 8.87 5.56 8.59
C ILE A 89 8.88 7.05 8.98
N GLU A 90 8.35 7.37 10.15
CA GLU A 90 8.38 8.71 10.72
C GLU A 90 9.81 9.23 10.86
N SER A 91 10.77 8.33 11.14
CA SER A 91 12.19 8.69 11.22
C SER A 91 12.85 9.06 9.89
N LEU A 92 12.19 8.85 8.73
CA LEU A 92 12.69 9.36 7.44
C LEU A 92 12.25 10.82 7.26
N PRO A 93 13.16 11.80 7.32
CA PRO A 93 12.83 13.19 7.04
C PRO A 93 12.35 13.34 5.59
N ASN A 94 11.45 14.30 5.38
CA ASN A 94 10.94 14.71 4.06
C ASN A 94 10.17 13.66 3.23
N LEU A 95 10.02 12.40 3.66
CA LEU A 95 9.22 11.40 2.95
C LEU A 95 7.84 11.95 2.53
N LEU A 96 7.46 11.83 1.26
CA LEU A 96 6.11 12.18 0.78
C LEU A 96 5.17 10.99 0.87
N PHE A 97 5.68 9.81 0.57
CA PHE A 97 4.92 8.58 0.51
C PHE A 97 5.81 7.37 0.76
N CYS A 98 5.34 6.45 1.60
CA CYS A 98 5.85 5.09 1.68
C CYS A 98 4.70 4.12 1.48
N GLY A 99 4.90 3.08 0.66
CA GLY A 99 3.92 2.03 0.45
C GLY A 99 4.54 0.65 0.40
N ILE A 100 3.82 -0.35 0.89
CA ILE A 100 4.21 -1.76 0.78
C ILE A 100 3.31 -2.41 -0.25
N ILE A 101 3.89 -3.03 -1.27
CA ILE A 101 3.19 -3.74 -2.34
C ILE A 101 3.34 -5.24 -2.11
N GLU A 102 2.24 -5.97 -1.93
CA GLU A 102 2.23 -7.44 -1.88
C GLU A 102 1.37 -7.98 -3.02
N GLY A 103 1.97 -8.69 -3.98
CA GLY A 103 1.25 -9.26 -5.13
C GLY A 103 0.58 -8.22 -6.03
N GLY A 104 1.24 -7.08 -6.26
CA GLY A 104 0.69 -5.92 -7.00
C GLY A 104 -0.30 -5.07 -6.18
N ILE A 105 -0.45 -5.41 -4.91
CA ILE A 105 -1.27 -4.81 -3.87
C ILE A 105 -0.67 -3.74 -2.96
N PHE A 106 -0.99 -2.44 -2.97
CA PHE A 106 -0.55 -1.59 -1.85
C PHE A 106 -1.23 -1.98 -0.51
N THR A 107 -0.57 -2.75 0.33
CA THR A 107 -1.11 -3.27 1.61
C THR A 107 -0.96 -2.30 2.76
N HIS A 108 0.02 -1.42 2.67
CA HIS A 108 0.24 -0.31 3.59
C HIS A 108 0.56 0.92 2.76
N ILE A 109 -0.05 2.06 3.11
CA ILE A 109 0.23 3.36 2.51
C ILE A 109 0.38 4.32 3.67
N ILE A 110 1.49 5.04 3.69
CA ILE A 110 1.82 6.05 4.68
C ILE A 110 2.16 7.32 3.91
N LEU A 111 1.26 8.30 4.02
CA LEU A 111 1.38 9.62 3.41
C LEU A 111 1.76 10.61 4.51
N LYS A 112 2.80 11.42 4.31
CA LYS A 112 3.15 12.52 5.23
C LYS A 112 2.71 13.89 4.71
N LYS A 113 2.36 14.02 3.42
CA LYS A 113 1.79 15.22 2.78
C LYS A 113 0.66 14.82 1.82
N GLU A 114 -0.07 15.81 1.27
CA GLU A 114 -1.05 15.59 0.20
C GLU A 114 -0.37 15.11 -1.09
N THR A 115 0.03 13.84 -1.10
CA THR A 115 0.72 13.23 -2.24
C THR A 115 -0.27 12.37 -3.02
N ARG A 116 -0.43 12.65 -4.31
CA ARG A 116 -1.26 11.83 -5.22
C ARG A 116 -0.35 10.87 -5.99
N PHE A 117 -0.72 9.60 -6.06
CA PHE A 117 -0.01 8.60 -6.86
C PHE A 117 -0.99 7.65 -7.54
N SER A 118 -0.55 7.04 -8.64
CA SER A 118 -1.30 6.03 -9.39
C SER A 118 -0.74 4.63 -9.07
N GLU A 119 -1.48 3.86 -8.27
CA GLU A 119 -1.12 2.45 -8.00
C GLU A 119 -1.03 1.65 -9.30
N LYS A 120 -1.90 1.94 -10.28
CA LYS A 120 -1.86 1.33 -11.61
C LYS A 120 -0.51 1.53 -12.32
N GLU A 121 0.02 2.75 -12.30
CA GLU A 121 1.30 3.06 -12.96
C GLU A 121 2.47 2.39 -12.25
N ILE A 122 2.50 2.42 -10.91
CA ILE A 122 3.54 1.73 -10.13
C ILE A 122 3.50 0.23 -10.40
N ASN A 123 2.32 -0.38 -10.44
CA ASN A 123 2.17 -1.80 -10.74
C ASN A 123 2.59 -2.16 -12.16
N ASN A 124 2.24 -1.33 -13.15
CA ASN A 124 2.70 -1.52 -14.53
C ASN A 124 4.23 -1.45 -14.62
N PHE A 125 4.84 -0.48 -13.94
CA PHE A 125 6.29 -0.35 -13.86
C PHE A 125 6.94 -1.60 -13.23
N LEU A 126 6.41 -2.07 -12.10
CA LEU A 126 6.91 -3.28 -11.43
C LEU A 126 6.74 -4.54 -12.29
N ASN A 127 5.65 -4.67 -13.04
CA ASN A 127 5.45 -5.79 -13.96
C ASN A 127 6.51 -5.79 -15.07
N HIS A 128 6.76 -4.64 -15.69
CA HIS A 128 7.82 -4.51 -16.69
C HIS A 128 9.20 -4.81 -16.10
N LEU A 129 9.47 -4.36 -14.89
CA LEU A 129 10.69 -4.69 -14.17
C LEU A 129 10.84 -6.19 -13.94
N MET A 130 9.77 -6.87 -13.50
CA MET A 130 9.78 -8.32 -13.29
C MET A 130 10.10 -9.07 -14.58
N ILE A 131 9.46 -8.67 -15.70
CA ILE A 131 9.73 -9.25 -17.02
C ILE A 131 11.19 -9.03 -17.42
N PHE A 132 11.71 -7.81 -17.24
CA PHE A 132 13.11 -7.49 -17.52
C PHE A 132 14.06 -8.35 -16.68
N SER A 133 13.87 -8.38 -15.35
CA SER A 133 14.66 -9.16 -14.39
C SER A 133 14.71 -10.64 -14.80
N ASN A 134 13.55 -11.22 -15.15
CA ASN A 134 13.44 -12.62 -15.58
C ASN A 134 14.18 -12.89 -16.90
N ARG A 135 14.02 -12.01 -17.91
CA ARG A 135 14.72 -12.13 -19.19
C ARG A 135 16.23 -12.07 -19.02
N GLN A 136 16.71 -11.22 -18.11
CA GLN A 136 18.13 -11.06 -17.81
C GLN A 136 18.68 -12.11 -16.82
N LYS A 137 17.84 -13.05 -16.34
CA LYS A 137 18.19 -14.04 -15.31
C LYS A 137 18.85 -13.42 -14.07
N MET A 138 18.53 -12.16 -13.77
CA MET A 138 19.02 -11.45 -12.58
C MET A 138 17.87 -11.17 -11.64
N LYS A 139 18.16 -10.95 -10.36
CA LYS A 139 17.16 -10.46 -9.40
C LYS A 139 17.47 -9.01 -9.09
N VAL A 140 16.64 -8.10 -9.61
CA VAL A 140 16.73 -6.69 -9.23
C VAL A 140 16.28 -6.54 -7.78
N ARG A 141 17.22 -6.15 -6.91
CA ARG A 141 16.97 -5.95 -5.49
C ARG A 141 16.31 -4.60 -5.22
N GLU A 142 16.80 -3.56 -5.86
CA GLU A 142 16.36 -2.18 -5.62
C GLU A 142 16.45 -1.36 -6.91
N ILE A 143 15.67 -0.29 -6.97
CA ILE A 143 15.64 0.69 -8.05
C ILE A 143 15.52 2.08 -7.45
N THR A 144 16.30 3.00 -8.00
CA THR A 144 16.14 4.43 -7.75
C THR A 144 15.82 5.10 -9.08
N LEU A 145 14.67 5.77 -9.16
CA LEU A 145 14.31 6.65 -10.26
C LEU A 145 14.34 8.09 -9.78
N ILE A 146 14.95 8.96 -10.58
CA ILE A 146 15.05 10.39 -10.29
C ILE A 146 14.39 11.12 -11.44
N TYR A 147 13.38 11.94 -11.13
CA TYR A 147 12.68 12.75 -12.13
C TYR A 147 12.24 14.06 -11.52
N ASP A 148 12.59 15.17 -12.18
CA ASP A 148 12.20 16.53 -11.75
C ASP A 148 12.44 16.75 -10.25
N TYR A 149 13.64 16.36 -9.78
CA TYR A 149 14.07 16.42 -8.39
C TYR A 149 13.35 15.48 -7.41
N TYR A 150 12.30 14.76 -7.82
CA TYR A 150 11.69 13.70 -7.02
C TYR A 150 12.47 12.39 -7.11
N LEU A 151 12.53 11.67 -5.99
CA LEU A 151 13.17 10.36 -5.91
C LEU A 151 12.12 9.30 -5.59
N LEU A 152 11.98 8.33 -6.51
CA LEU A 152 11.19 7.12 -6.31
C LEU A 152 12.14 5.94 -6.09
N TYR A 153 12.18 5.44 -4.86
CA TYR A 153 12.96 4.28 -4.48
C TYR A 153 12.07 3.06 -4.28
N ILE A 154 12.44 1.93 -4.86
CA ILE A 154 11.70 0.67 -4.79
C ILE A 154 12.68 -0.41 -4.36
N GLU A 155 12.40 -1.10 -3.25
CA GLU A 155 13.19 -2.24 -2.79
C GLU A 155 12.35 -3.50 -2.65
N ARG A 156 12.87 -4.61 -3.15
CA ARG A 156 12.25 -5.93 -2.99
C ARG A 156 12.53 -6.44 -1.58
N ALA A 157 11.49 -6.49 -0.74
CA ALA A 157 11.57 -7.06 0.61
C ALA A 157 11.59 -8.60 0.59
N LYS A 158 10.75 -9.20 -0.27
CA LYS A 158 10.63 -10.64 -0.53
C LYS A 158 10.09 -10.86 -1.95
N GLU A 159 10.11 -12.09 -2.44
CA GLU A 159 9.39 -12.43 -3.66
C GLU A 159 7.92 -11.97 -3.60
N GLY A 160 7.51 -11.20 -4.62
CA GLY A 160 6.18 -10.60 -4.70
C GLY A 160 5.92 -9.46 -3.71
N VAL A 161 6.92 -9.02 -2.92
CA VAL A 161 6.76 -7.95 -1.93
C VAL A 161 7.80 -6.84 -2.13
N PHE A 162 7.32 -5.61 -2.30
CA PHE A 162 8.15 -4.43 -2.52
C PHE A 162 7.80 -3.32 -1.54
N THR A 163 8.80 -2.55 -1.13
CA THR A 163 8.62 -1.29 -0.40
C THR A 163 8.95 -0.16 -1.36
N VAL A 164 8.05 0.82 -1.44
CA VAL A 164 8.16 1.98 -2.33
C VAL A 164 8.23 3.23 -1.47
N PHE A 165 9.19 4.10 -1.77
CA PHE A 165 9.36 5.40 -1.13
C PHE A 165 9.38 6.48 -2.20
N LEU A 166 8.64 7.56 -1.96
CA LEU A 166 8.70 8.77 -2.75
C LEU A 166 9.14 9.91 -1.83
N LEU A 167 10.21 10.58 -2.24
CA LEU A 167 10.78 11.72 -1.53
C LEU A 167 10.81 12.94 -2.46
N PRO A 168 10.69 14.16 -1.90
CA PRO A 168 10.89 15.40 -2.61
C PRO A 168 12.40 15.60 -2.84
N GLU A 169 12.73 16.70 -3.52
CA GLU A 169 14.09 17.19 -3.79
C GLU A 169 15.14 16.74 -2.78
N VAL A 170 16.15 16.03 -3.30
CA VAL A 170 17.24 15.42 -2.52
C VAL A 170 18.57 15.97 -3.01
N GLU A 171 19.28 16.72 -2.16
CA GLU A 171 20.60 17.26 -2.49
C GLU A 171 21.71 16.17 -2.51
N ASP A 172 21.61 15.15 -1.64
CA ASP A 172 22.54 14.00 -1.62
C ASP A 172 21.81 12.64 -1.63
N ILE A 173 21.76 12.05 -2.83
CA ILE A 173 21.13 10.74 -3.08
C ILE A 173 21.84 9.61 -2.33
N ARG A 174 23.16 9.68 -2.10
CA ARG A 174 23.92 8.58 -1.48
C ARG A 174 23.58 8.42 -0.01
N PHE A 175 23.59 9.53 0.73
CA PHE A 175 23.21 9.53 2.16
C PHE A 175 21.75 9.11 2.35
N LEU A 176 20.88 9.57 1.44
CA LEU A 176 19.48 9.19 1.46
C LEU A 176 19.29 7.69 1.18
N THR A 177 20.01 7.13 0.21
CA THR A 177 19.92 5.70 -0.14
C THR A 177 20.28 4.81 1.05
N ILE A 178 21.31 5.17 1.82
CA ILE A 178 21.68 4.46 3.06
C ILE A 178 20.54 4.52 4.09
N SER A 179 19.96 5.71 4.28
CA SER A 179 18.85 5.92 5.21
C SER A 179 17.61 5.13 4.81
N ILE A 180 17.26 5.12 3.51
CA ILE A 180 16.13 4.35 2.98
C ILE A 180 16.37 2.85 3.14
N ARG A 181 17.57 2.34 2.83
CA ARG A 181 17.90 0.92 3.02
C ARG A 181 17.78 0.48 4.49
N ASN A 182 18.25 1.31 5.42
CA ASN A 182 18.10 1.04 6.86
C ASN A 182 16.63 0.97 7.27
N ILE A 183 15.81 1.88 6.75
CA ILE A 183 14.37 1.89 7.00
C ILE A 183 13.67 0.69 6.35
N ALA A 184 14.02 0.36 5.11
CA ALA A 184 13.49 -0.80 4.40
C ALA A 184 13.83 -2.11 5.14
N SER A 185 15.03 -2.21 5.72
CA SER A 185 15.42 -3.34 6.57
C SER A 185 14.54 -3.46 7.82
N ARG A 186 14.34 -2.35 8.55
CA ARG A 186 13.45 -2.32 9.73
C ARG A 186 12.00 -2.64 9.38
N ILE A 187 11.51 -2.14 8.23
CA ILE A 187 10.18 -2.49 7.71
C ILE A 187 10.10 -4.00 7.45
N LYS A 188 11.13 -4.59 6.83
CA LYS A 188 11.19 -6.01 6.54
C LYS A 188 11.15 -6.85 7.83
N GLU A 189 11.83 -6.44 8.89
CA GLU A 189 11.80 -7.11 10.21
C GLU A 189 10.39 -7.10 10.82
N VAL A 190 9.65 -6.01 10.69
CA VAL A 190 8.26 -5.91 11.17
C VAL A 190 7.31 -6.77 10.32
N LEU A 191 7.49 -6.80 9.00
CA LEU A 191 6.63 -7.57 8.09
C LEU A 191 6.91 -9.07 8.11
N PHE A 192 8.17 -9.44 8.32
CA PHE A 192 8.66 -10.81 8.29
C PHE A 192 9.53 -11.08 9.52
N PRO A 193 8.94 -11.08 10.73
CA PRO A 193 9.69 -11.41 11.93
C PRO A 193 10.23 -12.83 11.77
N GLU A 194 11.55 -12.95 11.72
CA GLU A 194 12.18 -14.26 11.81
C GLU A 194 11.76 -14.86 13.15
N LYS A 195 11.28 -16.11 13.14
CA LYS A 195 11.15 -16.87 14.38
C LYS A 195 12.54 -16.92 14.99
N LYS A 196 12.80 -16.12 16.03
CA LYS A 196 13.96 -16.35 16.89
C LYS A 196 13.77 -17.75 17.45
N TYR A 197 14.57 -18.70 16.97
CA TYR A 197 14.70 -19.99 17.61
C TYR A 197 15.17 -19.71 19.04
N VAL A 198 14.26 -19.82 19.98
CA VAL A 198 14.62 -20.00 21.39
C VAL A 198 15.13 -21.43 21.43
N PHE A 199 16.45 -21.59 21.42
CA PHE A 199 17.02 -22.89 21.76
C PHE A 199 16.62 -23.20 23.22
N PRO A 200 16.12 -24.41 23.50
CA PRO A 200 15.79 -24.84 24.85
C PRO A 200 17.05 -24.89 25.74
#